data_AF-A0A150QIA6-F1
#
_entry.id   AF-A0A150QIA6-F1
#
_cell.length_a   1.000
_cell.length_b   1.000
_cell.length_c   1.000
_cell.angle_alpha   90.00
_cell.angle_beta   90.00
_cell.angle_gamma   90.00
#
_symmetry.space_group_name_H-M   'P 1'
#
loop_
_entity.id
_entity.type
_entity.pdbx_description
1 polymer ?
#
loop_
_entity_poly.entity_id
_entity_poly.type
_entity_poly.pdbx_seq_one_letter_code
_entity_poly.pdbx_strand_id
1 'polypeptide(L)'
;MSELNDGPRALEPTGASEISGSPGGAGAERGAQERAARGEGRGPETFVSASATSDVHGARPAALGEKTALEAHSAFFDRNHDGIITLGETYEGLRAIGIGRVLSAWFALVINGVLGLPTSRSFVPTLSITLANIHRGKHASDTGVYDKDGRFDPVKFDELFARWDRDRDGALSARELVARTLGDRDFLDVLGFLASAGEWAVLYALAGKGGKLTREQLRRMYDGTLFYELEREKQAARSAGGAPA
;
A
#
# COMPACT_ATOMS: atom_id res chain seq x y z
N MET A 1 -35.08 -39.14 40.42
CA MET A 1 -34.98 -40.60 40.59
C MET A 1 -35.88 -41.24 39.56
N SER A 2 -35.38 -42.30 38.91
CA SER A 2 -35.88 -43.05 37.75
C SER A 2 -35.34 -42.63 36.38
N GLU A 3 -34.51 -43.56 35.88
CA GLU A 3 -33.69 -43.61 34.67
C GLU A 3 -34.47 -44.03 33.42
N LEU A 4 -33.83 -43.88 32.25
CA LEU A 4 -33.63 -44.87 31.15
C LEU A 4 -33.20 -44.08 29.90
N ASN A 5 -31.91 -43.96 29.58
CA ASN A 5 -31.06 -44.94 28.87
C ASN A 5 -31.61 -45.30 27.48
N ASP A 6 -30.96 -44.79 26.44
CA ASP A 6 -30.48 -45.59 25.30
C ASP A 6 -29.68 -44.73 24.30
N GLY A 7 -28.44 -45.14 24.08
CA GLY A 7 -27.70 -44.95 22.83
C GLY A 7 -26.88 -46.23 22.58
N PRO A 8 -25.97 -46.27 21.59
CA PRO A 8 -25.99 -45.69 20.25
C PRO A 8 -25.89 -46.81 19.17
N ARG A 9 -26.09 -46.49 17.89
CA ARG A 9 -25.62 -47.37 16.79
C ARG A 9 -24.98 -46.55 15.68
N ALA A 10 -23.68 -46.79 15.49
CA ALA A 10 -22.91 -46.48 14.30
C ALA A 10 -22.47 -47.81 13.67
N LEU A 11 -22.56 -47.92 12.34
CA LEU A 11 -21.82 -48.88 11.51
C LEU A 11 -21.58 -48.23 10.13
N GLU A 12 -20.30 -47.95 9.84
CA GLU A 12 -19.70 -47.70 8.52
C GLU A 12 -19.34 -49.04 7.82
N PRO A 13 -18.57 -49.08 6.70
CA PRO A 13 -18.68 -48.41 5.38
C PRO A 13 -18.61 -49.47 4.24
N THR A 14 -18.54 -49.05 2.97
CA THR A 14 -17.62 -49.54 1.89
C THR A 14 -18.21 -49.39 0.48
N GLY A 15 -17.35 -49.02 -0.50
CA GLY A 15 -17.56 -49.35 -1.91
C GLY A 15 -17.32 -48.21 -2.92
N ALA A 16 -16.06 -48.03 -3.33
CA ALA A 16 -15.67 -47.28 -4.53
C ALA A 16 -15.46 -48.23 -5.71
N SER A 17 -15.79 -47.82 -6.95
CA SER A 17 -15.17 -48.20 -8.25
C SER A 17 -15.93 -47.48 -9.37
N GLU A 18 -15.33 -46.48 -10.02
CA GLU A 18 -14.65 -46.57 -11.33
C GLU A 18 -15.59 -46.92 -12.51
N ILE A 19 -15.83 -45.93 -13.39
CA ILE A 19 -16.02 -46.18 -14.83
C ILE A 19 -15.20 -45.17 -15.65
N SER A 20 -14.25 -45.73 -16.40
CA SER A 20 -13.43 -45.10 -17.43
C SER A 20 -13.99 -45.50 -18.80
N GLY A 21 -13.94 -44.61 -19.79
CA GLY A 21 -14.28 -44.95 -21.18
C GLY A 21 -14.31 -43.75 -22.12
N SER A 22 -13.17 -43.47 -22.78
CA SER A 22 -13.05 -42.56 -23.93
C SER A 22 -13.77 -43.10 -25.18
N PRO A 23 -14.15 -42.24 -26.14
CA PRO A 23 -14.37 -42.65 -27.53
C PRO A 23 -13.18 -42.27 -28.42
N GLY A 24 -12.58 -43.26 -29.10
CA GLY A 24 -12.01 -43.07 -30.45
C GLY A 24 -13.17 -43.05 -31.45
N GLY A 25 -13.14 -42.41 -32.61
CA GLY A 25 -12.04 -42.02 -33.49
C GLY A 25 -12.44 -42.44 -34.91
N ALA A 26 -12.13 -41.58 -35.89
CA ALA A 26 -11.98 -41.83 -37.34
C ALA A 26 -13.09 -41.35 -38.31
N GLY A 27 -12.59 -40.65 -39.35
CA GLY A 27 -13.18 -40.48 -40.69
C GLY A 27 -13.76 -39.08 -40.94
N ALA A 28 -13.44 -38.34 -42.00
CA ALA A 28 -12.51 -38.48 -43.11
C ALA A 28 -12.45 -37.12 -43.83
N GLU A 29 -11.34 -36.90 -44.52
CA GLU A 29 -10.96 -35.70 -45.28
C GLU A 29 -11.87 -35.39 -46.50
N ARG A 30 -12.03 -34.10 -46.85
CA ARG A 30 -11.59 -33.44 -48.11
C ARG A 30 -12.42 -32.20 -48.42
N GLY A 31 -11.73 -31.16 -48.88
CA GLY A 31 -12.23 -29.81 -49.03
C GLY A 31 -12.97 -29.50 -50.33
N ALA A 32 -13.52 -28.29 -50.36
CA ALA A 32 -13.80 -27.50 -51.55
C ALA A 32 -14.00 -26.03 -51.14
N GLN A 33 -13.43 -25.14 -51.95
CA GLN A 33 -13.49 -23.69 -51.84
C GLN A 33 -14.89 -23.12 -52.12
N GLU A 34 -15.08 -21.91 -51.59
CA GLU A 34 -15.67 -20.71 -52.23
C GLU A 34 -16.99 -20.14 -51.66
N ARG A 35 -16.91 -18.81 -51.42
CA ARG A 35 -17.96 -17.77 -51.38
C ARG A 35 -18.68 -17.47 -50.05
N ALA A 36 -18.13 -16.44 -49.40
CA ALA A 36 -18.77 -15.17 -49.03
C ALA A 36 -20.21 -15.19 -48.49
N ALA A 37 -20.35 -14.91 -47.19
CA ALA A 37 -21.44 -14.08 -46.66
C ALA A 37 -21.00 -13.41 -45.35
N ARG A 38 -21.35 -12.14 -45.23
CA ARG A 38 -21.16 -11.22 -44.10
C ARG A 38 -21.66 -11.80 -42.77
N GLY A 39 -20.95 -11.49 -41.68
CA GLY A 39 -21.43 -11.64 -40.31
C GLY A 39 -20.50 -10.89 -39.35
N GLU A 40 -21.05 -9.89 -38.68
CA GLU A 40 -20.37 -8.87 -37.86
C GLU A 40 -19.74 -9.41 -36.56
N GLY A 41 -18.69 -8.70 -36.10
CA GLY A 41 -18.53 -8.37 -34.68
C GLY A 41 -17.61 -9.25 -33.83
N ARG A 42 -16.30 -8.92 -33.78
CA ARG A 42 -15.49 -8.96 -32.54
C ARG A 42 -14.19 -8.18 -32.74
N GLY A 43 -14.04 -7.05 -32.05
CA GLY A 43 -12.82 -6.23 -32.08
C GLY A 43 -11.62 -6.95 -31.46
N PRO A 44 -10.38 -6.50 -31.73
CA PRO A 44 -9.18 -7.14 -31.21
C PRO A 44 -9.04 -6.88 -29.71
N GLU A 45 -8.88 -7.97 -28.95
CA GLU A 45 -8.37 -7.97 -27.57
C GLU A 45 -6.96 -7.37 -27.57
N THR A 46 -6.85 -6.06 -27.39
CA THR A 46 -5.57 -5.42 -27.08
C THR A 46 -5.23 -5.75 -25.63
N PHE A 47 -4.32 -6.70 -25.44
CA PHE A 47 -3.56 -6.84 -24.21
C PHE A 47 -2.86 -5.50 -23.92
N VAL A 48 -3.41 -4.73 -22.99
CA VAL A 48 -2.74 -3.55 -22.46
C VAL A 48 -1.62 -4.06 -21.56
N SER A 49 -0.39 -4.01 -22.08
CA SER A 49 0.82 -4.23 -21.31
C SER A 49 0.85 -3.26 -20.12
N ALA A 50 1.07 -3.78 -18.92
CA ALA A 50 1.09 -3.05 -17.64
C ALA A 50 2.20 -1.98 -17.52
N SER A 51 2.89 -1.66 -18.61
CA SER A 51 3.99 -0.68 -18.68
C SER A 51 3.53 0.74 -19.03
N ALA A 52 2.25 0.97 -19.35
CA ALA A 52 1.79 2.25 -19.88
C ALA A 52 1.28 3.26 -18.82
N THR A 53 1.48 3.01 -17.52
CA THR A 53 1.12 3.97 -16.45
C THR A 53 2.31 4.76 -15.92
N SER A 54 3.51 4.55 -16.46
CA SER A 54 4.74 5.17 -15.95
C SER A 54 4.93 6.65 -16.32
N ASP A 55 4.17 7.16 -17.30
CA ASP A 55 4.60 8.38 -18.02
C ASP A 55 3.80 9.66 -17.71
N VAL A 56 2.97 9.69 -16.66
CA VAL A 56 2.16 10.88 -16.33
C VAL A 56 2.83 11.81 -15.29
N HIS A 57 3.86 11.36 -14.55
CA HIS A 57 4.30 12.03 -13.31
C HIS A 57 5.78 12.40 -13.19
N GLY A 58 6.50 12.48 -14.30
CA GLY A 58 7.93 12.75 -14.30
C GLY A 58 8.77 11.52 -13.89
N ALA A 59 10.07 11.58 -14.14
CA ALA A 59 10.96 10.45 -13.89
C ALA A 59 10.93 10.07 -12.40
N ARG A 60 10.50 8.84 -12.12
CA ARG A 60 10.52 8.26 -10.77
C ARG A 60 11.94 8.40 -10.19
N PRO A 61 12.12 8.88 -8.94
CA PRO A 61 13.44 9.03 -8.36
C PRO A 61 14.23 7.72 -8.47
N ALA A 62 15.50 7.79 -8.87
CA ALA A 62 16.34 6.61 -9.10
C ALA A 62 16.41 5.68 -7.87
N ALA A 63 16.30 6.25 -6.66
CA ALA A 63 16.23 5.54 -5.40
C ALA A 63 15.04 4.56 -5.29
N LEU A 64 14.00 4.69 -6.13
CA LEU A 64 12.80 3.86 -6.05
C LEU A 64 12.89 2.53 -6.82
N GLY A 65 13.78 2.38 -7.81
CA GLY A 65 14.09 1.11 -8.49
C GLY A 65 12.92 0.11 -8.68
N GLU A 66 13.18 -1.17 -8.39
CA GLU A 66 12.18 -2.26 -8.36
C GLU A 66 11.42 -2.37 -7.02
N LYS A 67 11.42 -1.32 -6.19
CA LYS A 67 10.79 -1.36 -4.86
C LYS A 67 9.28 -1.46 -4.97
N THR A 68 8.66 -2.15 -4.01
CA THR A 68 7.22 -2.03 -3.75
C THR A 68 6.85 -0.59 -3.40
N ALA A 69 5.57 -0.25 -3.42
CA ALA A 69 5.13 1.11 -3.14
C ALA A 69 5.46 1.55 -1.70
N LEU A 70 5.30 0.64 -0.72
CA LEU A 70 5.66 0.91 0.66
C LEU A 70 7.18 1.04 0.85
N GLU A 71 7.98 0.17 0.23
CA GLU A 71 9.44 0.32 0.23
C GLU A 71 9.87 1.63 -0.45
N ALA A 72 9.21 2.04 -1.53
CA ALA A 72 9.47 3.29 -2.20
C ALA A 72 9.18 4.50 -1.31
N HIS A 73 8.07 4.47 -0.57
CA HIS A 73 7.74 5.48 0.44
C HIS A 73 8.81 5.55 1.54
N SER A 74 9.19 4.41 2.10
CA SER A 74 10.17 4.36 3.18
C SER A 74 11.61 4.64 2.73
N ALA A 75 11.95 4.39 1.47
CA ALA A 75 13.27 4.65 0.90
C ALA A 75 13.68 6.13 0.96
N PHE A 76 12.72 7.05 1.11
CA PHE A 76 13.03 8.46 1.37
C PHE A 76 13.92 8.67 2.61
N PHE A 77 13.72 7.83 3.63
CA PHE A 77 14.48 7.88 4.87
C PHE A 77 15.79 7.08 4.82
N ASP A 78 16.01 6.24 3.81
CA ASP A 78 17.27 5.50 3.60
C ASP A 78 18.26 6.41 2.85
N ARG A 79 18.94 7.30 3.59
CA ARG A 79 19.66 8.44 3.01
C ARG A 79 20.97 8.03 2.37
N ASN A 80 21.60 6.98 2.89
CA ASN A 80 22.82 6.42 2.31
C ASN A 80 22.56 5.30 1.29
N HIS A 81 21.30 4.86 1.15
CA HIS A 81 20.85 3.82 0.22
C HIS A 81 21.43 2.44 0.48
N ASP A 82 21.73 2.10 1.73
CA ASP A 82 22.23 0.78 2.13
C ASP A 82 21.11 -0.22 2.49
N GLY A 83 19.85 0.23 2.51
CA GLY A 83 18.68 -0.57 2.83
C GLY A 83 18.41 -0.70 4.34
N ILE A 84 19.13 0.04 5.19
CA ILE A 84 18.97 0.08 6.64
C ILE A 84 18.71 1.53 7.06
N ILE A 85 17.49 1.83 7.49
CA ILE A 85 17.14 3.16 7.96
C ILE A 85 17.47 3.27 9.45
N THR A 86 18.49 4.05 9.76
CA THR A 86 18.91 4.32 11.14
C THR A 86 18.06 5.43 11.80
N LEU A 87 18.16 5.58 13.12
CA LEU A 87 17.51 6.67 13.84
C LEU A 87 17.96 8.05 13.34
N GLY A 88 19.24 8.18 12.98
CA GLY A 88 19.82 9.41 12.43
C GLY A 88 19.19 9.77 11.08
N GLU A 89 19.02 8.79 10.21
CA GLU A 89 18.45 9.02 8.88
C GLU A 89 16.94 9.29 8.93
N THR A 90 16.19 8.62 9.82
CA THR A 90 14.80 8.98 10.09
C THR A 90 14.70 10.43 10.55
N TYR A 91 15.55 10.85 11.49
CA TYR A 91 15.62 12.23 11.95
C TYR A 91 15.92 13.20 10.80
N GLU A 92 16.91 12.90 9.96
CA GLU A 92 17.27 13.73 8.81
C GLU A 92 16.14 13.84 7.78
N GLY A 93 15.47 12.73 7.45
CA GLY A 93 14.33 12.73 6.52
C GLY A 93 13.16 13.57 7.04
N LEU A 94 12.78 13.42 8.31
CA LEU A 94 11.71 14.23 8.93
C LEU A 94 12.05 15.74 8.88
N ARG A 95 13.32 16.08 9.12
CA ARG A 95 13.82 17.46 9.02
C ARG A 95 13.79 17.99 7.59
N ALA A 96 14.09 17.13 6.62
CA ALA A 96 14.11 17.48 5.21
C ALA A 96 12.72 17.90 4.70
N ILE A 97 11.65 17.24 5.15
CA ILE A 97 10.26 17.59 4.82
C ILE A 97 9.68 18.72 5.68
N GLY A 98 10.45 19.25 6.63
CA GLY A 98 10.11 20.47 7.39
C GLY A 98 9.61 20.25 8.81
N ILE A 99 9.75 19.06 9.38
CA ILE A 99 9.45 18.82 10.79
C ILE A 99 10.56 19.45 11.65
N GLY A 100 10.17 20.09 12.76
CA GLY A 100 11.10 20.77 13.67
C GLY A 100 12.10 19.83 14.34
N ARG A 101 13.21 20.36 14.88
CA ARG A 101 14.28 19.54 15.50
C ARG A 101 13.77 18.61 16.59
N VAL A 102 13.04 19.16 17.55
CA VAL A 102 12.54 18.41 18.72
C VAL A 102 11.55 17.33 18.29
N LEU A 103 10.57 17.69 17.46
CA LEU A 103 9.57 16.74 16.95
C LEU A 103 10.21 15.66 16.08
N SER A 104 11.20 15.99 15.24
CA SER A 104 11.90 15.00 14.41
C SER A 104 12.65 13.99 15.27
N ALA A 105 13.29 14.42 16.35
CA ALA A 105 13.98 13.51 17.27
C ALA A 105 13.00 12.57 17.99
N TRP A 106 11.85 13.11 18.42
CA TRP A 106 10.81 12.31 19.05
C TRP A 106 10.21 11.29 18.09
N PHE A 107 9.83 11.70 16.87
CA PHE A 107 9.30 10.79 15.86
C PHE A 107 10.32 9.74 15.43
N ALA A 108 11.60 10.11 15.25
CA ALA A 108 12.64 9.14 14.91
C ALA A 108 12.77 8.05 15.97
N LEU A 109 12.73 8.42 17.26
CA LEU A 109 12.75 7.43 18.34
C LEU A 109 11.52 6.50 18.30
N VAL A 110 10.33 7.05 18.10
CA VAL A 110 9.08 6.26 18.09
C VAL A 110 9.03 5.34 16.86
N ILE A 111 9.27 5.86 15.66
CA ILE A 111 9.22 5.11 14.40
C ILE A 111 10.25 3.97 14.44
N ASN A 112 11.51 4.26 14.75
CA ASN A 112 12.55 3.24 14.81
C ASN A 112 12.35 2.26 15.97
N GLY A 113 11.79 2.70 17.10
CA GLY A 113 11.47 1.84 18.23
C GLY A 113 10.36 0.83 17.92
N VAL A 114 9.33 1.25 17.19
CA VAL A 114 8.21 0.38 16.81
C VAL A 114 8.59 -0.54 15.65
N LEU A 115 9.31 -0.03 14.65
CA LEU A 115 9.60 -0.77 13.41
C LEU A 115 10.91 -1.57 13.44
N GLY A 116 11.84 -1.25 14.35
CA GLY A 116 13.18 -1.85 14.34
C GLY A 116 13.15 -3.37 14.49
N LEU A 117 12.55 -3.90 15.56
CA LEU A 117 12.48 -5.34 15.78
C LEU A 117 11.60 -6.07 14.73
N PRO A 118 10.37 -5.61 14.40
CA PRO A 118 9.54 -6.29 13.41
C PRO A 118 10.15 -6.40 12.00
N THR A 119 10.96 -5.42 11.61
CA THR A 119 11.61 -5.41 10.30
C THR A 119 12.99 -6.07 10.32
N SER A 120 13.61 -6.26 11.48
CA SER A 120 14.93 -6.86 11.61
C SER A 120 15.03 -8.26 10.98
N ARG A 121 16.22 -8.59 10.46
CA ARG A 121 16.57 -9.96 10.02
C ARG A 121 16.97 -10.87 11.20
N SER A 122 17.16 -10.30 12.38
CA SER A 122 17.54 -11.01 13.60
C SER A 122 16.55 -10.70 14.74
N PHE A 123 16.49 -11.58 15.74
CA PHE A 123 15.69 -11.36 16.95
C PHE A 123 16.37 -10.44 17.98
N VAL A 124 17.46 -9.77 17.60
CA VAL A 124 18.17 -8.84 18.49
C VAL A 124 17.45 -7.49 18.45
N PRO A 125 17.11 -6.88 19.61
CA PRO A 125 16.55 -5.54 19.67
C PRO A 125 17.43 -4.54 18.91
N THR A 126 16.82 -3.80 17.99
CA THR A 126 17.49 -2.79 17.17
C THR A 126 16.58 -1.60 16.96
N LEU A 127 17.18 -0.42 16.80
CA LEU A 127 16.52 0.81 16.35
C LEU A 127 16.80 1.09 14.87
N SER A 128 17.15 0.06 14.11
CA SER A 128 17.38 0.15 12.67
C SER A 128 16.26 -0.59 11.94
N ILE A 129 15.72 0.05 10.92
CA ILE A 129 14.62 -0.49 10.13
C ILE A 129 15.20 -1.13 8.88
N THR A 130 14.91 -2.42 8.64
CA THR A 130 15.35 -3.07 7.41
C THR A 130 14.33 -2.80 6.31
N LEU A 131 14.71 -2.01 5.30
CA LEU A 131 13.81 -1.53 4.26
C LEU A 131 13.09 -2.68 3.52
N ALA A 132 13.83 -3.74 3.16
CA ALA A 132 13.27 -4.90 2.45
C ALA A 132 12.15 -5.64 3.23
N ASN A 133 12.07 -5.43 4.54
CA ASN A 133 11.10 -6.07 5.42
C ASN A 133 10.02 -5.11 5.92
N ILE A 134 9.95 -3.88 5.39
CA ILE A 134 9.08 -2.83 5.91
C ILE A 134 7.59 -3.20 5.90
N HIS A 135 7.16 -4.08 4.97
CA HIS A 135 5.80 -4.63 4.94
C HIS A 135 5.40 -5.36 6.24
N ARG A 136 6.37 -5.85 7.02
CA ARG A 136 6.13 -6.46 8.34
C ARG A 136 5.75 -5.45 9.42
N GLY A 137 6.02 -4.17 9.20
CA GLY A 137 5.68 -3.07 10.10
C GLY A 137 4.25 -2.56 9.98
N LYS A 138 3.49 -3.04 8.99
CA LYS A 138 2.07 -2.71 8.79
C LYS A 138 1.23 -3.19 9.97
N HIS A 139 0.16 -2.47 10.28
CA HIS A 139 -0.76 -2.81 11.37
C HIS A 139 -2.23 -2.84 10.91
N ALA A 140 -3.12 -3.40 11.73
CA ALA A 140 -4.51 -3.67 11.36
C ALA A 140 -5.31 -2.39 11.10
N SER A 141 -4.96 -1.29 11.77
CA SER A 141 -5.61 0.02 11.60
C SER A 141 -5.15 0.80 10.34
N ASP A 142 -4.38 0.18 9.45
CA ASP A 142 -4.00 0.74 8.15
C ASP A 142 -5.23 0.87 7.23
N THR A 143 -5.14 1.72 6.21
CA THR A 143 -6.18 1.84 5.19
C THR A 143 -6.33 0.62 4.28
N GLY A 144 -5.37 -0.31 4.32
CA GLY A 144 -5.32 -1.47 3.41
C GLY A 144 -4.90 -1.15 1.97
N VAL A 145 -4.56 0.11 1.66
CA VAL A 145 -4.10 0.52 0.31
C VAL A 145 -2.77 -0.13 -0.06
N TYR A 146 -1.91 -0.38 0.93
CA TYR A 146 -0.80 -1.30 0.75
C TYR A 146 -1.28 -2.74 1.02
N ASP A 147 -1.07 -3.64 0.07
CA ASP A 147 -1.31 -5.07 0.26
C ASP A 147 -0.36 -5.67 1.33
N LYS A 148 -0.51 -6.97 1.62
CA LYS A 148 0.30 -7.68 2.63
C LYS A 148 1.82 -7.64 2.37
N ASP A 149 2.23 -7.43 1.13
CA ASP A 149 3.63 -7.39 0.71
C ASP A 149 4.11 -5.93 0.48
N GLY A 150 3.26 -4.93 0.74
CA GLY A 150 3.59 -3.51 0.57
C GLY A 150 3.37 -2.96 -0.84
N ARG A 151 2.71 -3.69 -1.75
CA ARG A 151 2.35 -3.19 -3.08
C ARG A 151 1.13 -2.28 -3.00
N PHE A 152 1.04 -1.31 -3.90
CA PHE A 152 -0.11 -0.42 -4.00
C PHE A 152 -1.29 -1.14 -4.64
N ASP A 153 -2.43 -1.14 -3.96
CA ASP A 153 -3.71 -1.64 -4.45
C ASP A 153 -4.59 -0.46 -4.90
N PRO A 154 -4.78 -0.27 -6.23
CA PRO A 154 -5.59 0.83 -6.75
C PRO A 154 -7.08 0.68 -6.41
N VAL A 155 -7.59 -0.54 -6.23
CA VAL A 155 -8.99 -0.78 -5.87
C VAL A 155 -9.23 -0.30 -4.44
N LYS A 156 -8.33 -0.65 -3.52
CA LYS A 156 -8.40 -0.17 -2.12
C LYS A 156 -8.24 1.34 -2.02
N PHE A 157 -7.40 1.92 -2.88
CA PHE A 157 -7.26 3.37 -2.97
C PHE A 157 -8.56 4.05 -3.44
N ASP A 158 -9.24 3.47 -4.43
CA ASP A 158 -10.53 4.00 -4.90
C ASP A 158 -11.64 3.85 -3.85
N GLU A 159 -11.66 2.72 -3.14
CA GLU A 159 -12.57 2.47 -2.01
C GLU A 159 -12.38 3.50 -0.88
N LEU A 160 -11.13 3.89 -0.58
CA LEU A 160 -10.82 4.92 0.42
C LEU A 160 -11.59 6.23 0.12
N PHE A 161 -11.51 6.70 -1.12
CA PHE A 161 -12.21 7.92 -1.53
C PHE A 161 -13.72 7.71 -1.59
N ALA A 162 -14.19 6.61 -2.20
CA ALA A 162 -15.62 6.32 -2.30
C ALA A 162 -16.32 6.29 -0.92
N ARG A 163 -15.60 5.88 0.13
CA ARG A 163 -16.12 5.78 1.50
C ARG A 163 -16.03 7.08 2.30
N TRP A 164 -14.95 7.84 2.12
CA TRP A 164 -14.59 8.93 3.04
C TRP A 164 -14.63 10.33 2.44
N ASP A 165 -14.55 10.47 1.11
CA ASP A 165 -14.80 11.73 0.41
C ASP A 165 -16.32 11.94 0.28
N ARG A 166 -16.91 12.58 1.30
CA ARG A 166 -18.36 12.69 1.46
C ARG A 166 -18.95 13.77 0.58
N ASP A 167 -18.19 14.83 0.32
CA ASP A 167 -18.59 15.91 -0.59
C ASP A 167 -18.20 15.65 -2.06
N ARG A 168 -17.44 14.58 -2.33
CA ARG A 168 -17.07 14.07 -3.66
C ARG A 168 -16.26 15.07 -4.48
N ASP A 169 -15.42 15.86 -3.82
CA ASP A 169 -14.57 16.84 -4.49
C ASP A 169 -13.18 16.30 -4.86
N GLY A 170 -12.92 15.01 -4.60
CA GLY A 170 -11.66 14.36 -4.89
C GLY A 170 -10.57 14.68 -3.87
N ALA A 171 -10.94 15.15 -2.67
CA ALA A 171 -10.00 15.46 -1.60
C ALA A 171 -10.59 15.16 -0.21
N LEU A 172 -9.74 14.78 0.74
CA LEU A 172 -10.16 14.49 2.12
C LEU A 172 -9.90 15.70 3.02
N SER A 173 -10.97 16.26 3.57
CA SER A 173 -10.88 17.28 4.61
C SER A 173 -10.40 16.73 5.95
N ALA A 174 -9.94 17.61 6.86
CA ALA A 174 -9.58 17.21 8.22
C ALA A 174 -10.71 16.42 8.92
N ARG A 175 -11.97 16.83 8.72
CA ARG A 175 -13.13 16.15 9.32
C ARG A 175 -13.30 14.73 8.78
N GLU A 176 -13.11 14.55 7.47
CA GLU A 176 -13.21 13.23 6.83
C GLU A 176 -12.05 12.32 7.23
N LEU A 177 -10.84 12.87 7.38
CA LEU A 177 -9.69 12.12 7.89
C LEU A 177 -9.90 11.66 9.34
N VAL A 178 -10.45 12.52 10.20
CA VAL A 178 -10.80 12.12 11.58
C VAL A 178 -11.89 11.04 11.57
N ALA A 179 -12.94 11.22 10.76
CA ALA A 179 -14.01 10.23 10.63
C ALA A 179 -13.46 8.88 10.13
N ARG A 180 -12.53 8.91 9.17
CA ARG A 180 -11.81 7.74 8.65
C ARG A 180 -11.01 7.04 9.74
N THR A 181 -10.15 7.77 10.46
CA THR A 181 -9.34 7.21 11.55
C THR A 181 -10.21 6.55 12.62
N LEU A 182 -11.35 7.17 12.95
CA LEU A 182 -12.28 6.63 13.93
C LEU A 182 -13.10 5.44 13.39
N GLY A 183 -13.34 5.36 12.08
CA GLY A 183 -14.16 4.32 11.46
C GLY A 183 -13.40 3.08 10.98
N ASP A 184 -12.11 3.22 10.71
CA ASP A 184 -11.20 2.12 10.33
C ASP A 184 -10.41 1.58 11.54
N ARG A 185 -10.72 2.03 12.76
CA ARG A 185 -10.04 1.55 13.97
C ARG A 185 -10.32 0.05 14.16
N ASP A 186 -9.27 -0.71 14.41
CA ASP A 186 -9.43 -2.03 15.03
C ASP A 186 -9.33 -1.86 16.55
N PHE A 187 -10.36 -2.30 17.28
CA PHE A 187 -10.42 -2.16 18.74
C PHE A 187 -9.33 -2.96 19.46
N LEU A 188 -8.77 -3.99 18.83
CA LEU A 188 -7.67 -4.79 19.37
C LEU A 188 -6.30 -4.20 19.01
N ASP A 189 -6.24 -3.17 18.14
CA ASP A 189 -5.02 -2.51 17.68
C ASP A 189 -4.93 -1.06 18.16
N VAL A 190 -4.90 -0.87 19.48
CA VAL A 190 -4.84 0.47 20.09
C VAL A 190 -3.59 1.25 19.67
N LEU A 191 -2.44 0.57 19.55
CA LEU A 191 -1.19 1.20 19.15
C LEU A 191 -1.20 1.57 17.66
N GLY A 192 -1.70 0.71 16.77
CA GLY A 192 -1.85 1.02 15.36
C GLY A 192 -2.87 2.13 15.10
N PHE A 193 -3.95 2.21 15.88
CA PHE A 193 -4.88 3.34 15.81
C PHE A 193 -4.19 4.68 16.13
N LEU A 194 -3.37 4.73 17.19
CA LEU A 194 -2.62 5.94 17.56
C LEU A 194 -1.57 6.31 16.51
N ALA A 195 -0.87 5.31 15.96
CA ALA A 195 0.08 5.51 14.87
C ALA A 195 -0.63 6.09 13.63
N SER A 196 -1.71 5.45 13.18
CA SER A 196 -2.54 5.93 12.06
C SER A 196 -3.02 7.37 12.29
N ALA A 197 -3.56 7.70 13.46
CA ALA A 197 -3.98 9.06 13.79
C ALA A 197 -2.83 10.08 13.67
N GLY A 198 -1.65 9.72 14.17
CA GLY A 198 -0.44 10.55 14.09
C GLY A 198 0.05 10.75 12.66
N GLU A 199 0.14 9.68 11.87
CA GLU A 199 0.57 9.70 10.46
C GLU A 199 -0.31 10.64 9.63
N TRP A 200 -1.63 10.51 9.74
CA TRP A 200 -2.57 11.35 9.01
C TRP A 200 -2.54 12.81 9.47
N ALA A 201 -2.33 13.07 10.76
CA ALA A 201 -2.17 14.43 11.28
C ALA A 201 -0.90 15.10 10.74
N VAL A 202 0.23 14.38 10.73
CA VAL A 202 1.49 14.87 10.16
C VAL A 202 1.34 15.11 8.66
N LEU A 203 0.75 14.15 7.93
CA LEU A 203 0.53 14.29 6.49
C LEU A 203 -0.35 15.50 6.17
N TYR A 204 -1.45 15.70 6.90
CA TYR A 204 -2.32 16.86 6.74
C TYR A 204 -1.58 18.18 7.03
N ALA A 205 -0.77 18.23 8.08
CA ALA A 205 0.03 19.42 8.40
C ALA A 205 1.08 19.74 7.32
N LEU A 206 1.65 18.72 6.67
CA LEU A 206 2.68 18.89 5.64
C LEU A 206 2.11 19.22 4.26
N ALA A 207 1.02 18.54 3.85
CA ALA A 207 0.51 18.55 2.49
C ALA A 207 -0.91 19.12 2.34
N GLY A 208 -1.67 19.32 3.42
CA GLY A 208 -3.05 19.81 3.40
C GLY A 208 -3.21 21.30 3.05
N LYS A 209 -2.41 21.83 2.13
CA LYS A 209 -2.51 23.22 1.64
C LYS A 209 -3.92 23.40 1.05
N GLY A 210 -4.68 24.36 1.58
CA GLY A 210 -6.08 24.59 1.19
C GLY A 210 -7.12 23.83 2.03
N GLY A 211 -6.70 23.16 3.12
CA GLY A 211 -7.61 22.54 4.09
C GLY A 211 -8.06 21.12 3.74
N LYS A 212 -7.49 20.52 2.68
CA LYS A 212 -7.78 19.16 2.23
C LYS A 212 -6.53 18.46 1.70
N LEU A 213 -6.52 17.14 1.75
CA LEU A 213 -5.54 16.29 1.04
C LEU A 213 -6.16 15.78 -0.25
N THR A 214 -5.63 16.24 -1.38
CA THR A 214 -6.13 15.82 -2.70
C THR A 214 -5.81 14.34 -2.96
N ARG A 215 -6.62 13.70 -3.81
CA ARG A 215 -6.37 12.34 -4.28
C ARG A 215 -4.99 12.16 -4.87
N GLU A 216 -4.52 13.16 -5.60
CA GLU A 216 -3.18 13.14 -6.19
C GLU A 216 -2.08 13.19 -5.12
N GLN A 217 -2.21 14.01 -4.08
CA GLN A 217 -1.24 14.04 -2.98
C GLN A 217 -1.20 12.72 -2.20
N LEU A 218 -2.36 12.09 -1.95
CA LEU A 218 -2.40 10.78 -1.31
C LEU A 218 -1.80 9.70 -2.19
N ARG A 219 -2.05 9.75 -3.51
CA ARG A 219 -1.44 8.82 -4.46
C ARG A 219 0.10 8.94 -4.42
N ARG A 220 0.64 10.17 -4.40
CA ARG A 220 2.08 10.42 -4.26
C ARG A 220 2.66 10.01 -2.91
N MET A 221 1.86 10.11 -1.85
CA MET A 221 2.25 9.60 -0.54
C MET A 221 2.38 8.08 -0.61
N TYR A 222 1.42 7.37 -1.21
CA TYR A 222 1.47 5.92 -1.36
C TYR A 222 2.54 5.41 -2.35
N ASP A 223 2.82 6.12 -3.44
CA ASP A 223 3.84 5.68 -4.41
C ASP A 223 5.28 6.07 -4.02
N GLY A 224 5.41 6.85 -2.94
CA GLY A 224 6.65 7.27 -2.32
C GLY A 224 7.27 8.55 -2.88
N THR A 225 6.59 9.27 -3.78
CA THR A 225 7.13 10.48 -4.41
C THR A 225 6.89 11.77 -3.61
N LEU A 226 5.88 11.82 -2.73
CA LEU A 226 5.47 13.05 -2.04
C LEU A 226 6.58 13.67 -1.18
N PHE A 227 7.33 12.86 -0.43
CA PHE A 227 8.36 13.39 0.48
C PHE A 227 9.55 14.03 -0.27
N TYR A 228 9.92 13.48 -1.43
CA TYR A 228 10.91 14.10 -2.31
C TYR A 228 10.42 15.44 -2.89
N GLU A 229 9.12 15.52 -3.22
CA GLU A 229 8.50 16.79 -3.63
C GLU A 229 8.56 17.83 -2.50
N LEU A 230 8.16 17.45 -1.28
CA LEU A 230 8.22 18.32 -0.11
C LEU A 230 9.65 18.76 0.22
N GLU A 231 10.63 17.85 0.21
CA GLU A 231 12.04 18.19 0.45
C GLU A 231 12.52 19.23 -0.57
N ARG A 232 12.22 19.04 -1.86
CA ARG A 232 12.58 19.99 -2.93
C ARG A 232 11.92 21.36 -2.72
N GLU A 233 10.64 21.40 -2.36
CA GLU A 233 9.95 22.66 -2.02
C GLU A 233 10.63 23.39 -0.85
N LYS A 234 11.02 22.65 0.20
CA LYS A 234 11.69 23.24 1.37
C LYS A 234 13.09 23.74 1.04
N GLN A 235 13.84 23.02 0.21
CA GLN A 235 15.15 23.45 -0.27
C GLN A 235 15.02 24.73 -1.10
N ALA A 236 14.10 24.77 -2.07
CA ALA A 236 13.84 25.95 -2.89
C ALA A 236 13.44 27.17 -2.05
N ALA A 237 12.56 27.01 -1.05
CA ALA A 237 12.16 28.08 -0.16
C ALA A 237 13.33 28.63 0.69
N ARG A 238 14.25 27.77 1.14
CA ARG A 238 15.47 28.19 1.86
C ARG A 238 16.43 28.95 0.95
N SER A 239 16.61 28.50 -0.29
CA SER A 239 17.44 29.19 -1.27
C SER A 239 16.85 30.56 -1.65
N ALA A 240 15.54 30.67 -1.79
CA ALA A 240 14.86 31.93 -2.07
C ALA A 240 14.89 32.90 -0.88
N GLY A 241 14.71 32.41 0.35
CA GLY A 241 14.78 33.22 1.57
C GLY A 241 16.19 33.56 2.05
N GLY A 242 17.22 32.95 1.44
CA GLY A 242 18.64 33.19 1.73
C GLY A 242 19.35 34.07 0.69
N ALA A 243 18.65 34.54 -0.36
CA ALA A 243 19.22 35.49 -1.31
C ALA A 243 19.37 36.87 -0.65
N PRO A 244 20.57 37.48 -0.62
CA PRO A 244 20.73 38.84 -0.10
C PRO A 244 19.96 39.82 -1.00
N ALA A 245 19.20 40.71 -0.36
CA ALA A 245 18.53 41.85 -0.99
C ALA A 245 19.53 42.93 -1.42
#